data_AF-A0A977KTT4-F1
#
_entry.id   AF-A0A977KTT4-F1
#
_cell.length_a   1.000
_cell.length_b   1.000
_cell.length_c   1.000
_cell.angle_alpha   90.00
_cell.angle_beta   90.00
_cell.angle_gamma   90.00
#
_symmetry.space_group_name_H-M   'P 1'
#
loop_
_entity.id
_entity.type
_entity.pdbx_description
1 polymer ?
#
loop_
_entity_poly.entity_id
_entity_poly.type
_entity_poly.pdbx_seq_one_letter_code
_entity_poly.pdbx_strand_id
1 'polypeptide(L)' 'MTTISFKEKVLQSVQEMPQDIGIEDIMEHLYFLYKIEQGLKQVEANDVIGCIPLKIIH' A
#
# COMPACT_ATOMS: atom_id res chain seq x y z
N MET A 1 -8.37 -17.82 9.75
CA MET A 1 -8.30 -16.36 9.54
C MET A 1 -8.28 -16.14 8.04
N THR A 2 -9.33 -15.53 7.47
CA THR A 2 -9.47 -15.36 6.02
C THR A 2 -8.46 -14.33 5.53
N THR A 3 -7.45 -14.75 4.78
CA THR A 3 -6.47 -13.85 4.16
C THR A 3 -7.15 -13.11 3.02
N ILE A 4 -7.58 -11.87 3.27
CA ILE A 4 -8.16 -10.99 2.25
C ILE A 4 -7.05 -10.68 1.24
N SER A 5 -7.27 -10.99 -0.04
CA SER A 5 -6.29 -10.73 -1.10
C SER A 5 -6.12 -9.23 -1.32
N PHE A 6 -4.96 -8.81 -1.81
CA PHE A 6 -4.71 -7.40 -2.14
C PHE A 6 -5.76 -6.84 -3.12
N LYS A 7 -6.18 -7.66 -4.09
CA LYS A 7 -7.25 -7.29 -5.03
C LYS A 7 -8.58 -7.00 -4.33
N GLU A 8 -8.94 -7.79 -3.33
CA GLU A 8 -10.16 -7.57 -2.53
C GLU A 8 -10.07 -6.31 -1.67
N LYS A 9 -8.91 -6.03 -1.06
CA LYS A 9 -8.68 -4.78 -0.32
C LYS A 9 -8.83 -3.56 -1.23
N VAL A 10 -8.22 -3.62 -2.42
CA VAL A 10 -8.35 -2.55 -3.42
C VAL A 10 -9.80 -2.34 -3.84
N LEU A 11 -10.53 -3.43 -4.09
CA LEU A 11 -11.94 -3.37 -4.49
C LEU A 11 -12.80 -2.74 -3.38
N GLN A 12 -12.57 -3.14 -2.13
CA GLN A 12 -13.27 -2.61 -0.97
C GLN A 12 -12.99 -1.12 -0.78
N SER A 13 -11.72 -0.69 -0.88
CA SER A 13 -11.36 0.72 -0.76
C SER A 13 -12.02 1.58 -1.84
N VAL A 14 -12.15 1.09 -3.07
CA VAL A 14 -12.89 1.79 -4.14
C VAL A 14 -14.39 1.83 -3.87
N GLN A 15 -14.98 0.77 -3.30
CA GLN A 15 -16.41 0.73 -2.97
C GLN A 15 -16.78 1.65 -1.79
N GLU A 16 -15.85 1.89 -0.88
CA GLU A 16 -16.03 2.78 0.28
C GLU A 16 -15.85 4.26 -0.08
N MET A 17 -15.41 4.58 -1.31
CA MET A 17 -15.23 5.96 -1.75
C MET A 17 -16.56 6.69 -1.95
N PRO A 18 -16.58 8.02 -1.71
CA PRO A 18 -17.74 8.85 -2.02
C PRO A 18 -18.09 8.81 -3.51
N GLN A 19 -19.37 8.92 -3.85
CA GLN A 19 -19.84 8.94 -5.24
C GLN A 19 -19.43 10.22 -6.02
N ASP A 20 -18.99 11.26 -5.31
CA ASP A 20 -18.57 12.56 -5.86
C ASP A 20 -17.03 12.67 -6.04
N ILE A 21 -16.33 11.52 -6.02
CA ILE A 21 -14.89 11.47 -6.16
C ILE A 21 -14.47 11.52 -7.65
N GLY A 22 -13.47 12.32 -7.98
CA GLY A 22 -12.92 12.37 -9.33
C GLY A 22 -12.09 11.12 -9.67
N ILE A 23 -11.95 10.83 -10.96
CA ILE A 23 -11.08 9.73 -11.42
C ILE A 23 -9.63 9.95 -10.97
N GLU A 24 -9.15 11.21 -10.95
CA GLU A 24 -7.81 11.55 -10.46
C GLU A 24 -7.62 11.19 -8.99
N ASP A 25 -8.58 11.51 -8.13
CA ASP A 25 -8.55 11.17 -6.71
C ASP A 25 -8.57 9.65 -6.48
N ILE A 26 -9.36 8.91 -7.26
CA ILE A 26 -9.38 7.44 -7.24
C ILE A 26 -7.99 6.89 -7.60
N MET A 27 -7.38 7.41 -8.67
CA MET A 27 -6.06 6.97 -9.13
C MET A 27 -4.97 7.30 -8.11
N GLU A 28 -5.02 8.47 -7.46
CA GLU A 28 -4.10 8.83 -6.38
C GLU A 28 -4.22 7.88 -5.19
N HIS A 29 -5.45 7.57 -4.76
CA HIS A 29 -5.68 6.63 -3.67
C HIS A 29 -5.21 5.21 -4.00
N LEU A 30 -5.47 4.72 -5.22
CA LEU A 30 -4.97 3.42 -5.69
C LEU A 30 -3.44 3.36 -5.72
N TYR A 31 -2.80 4.44 -6.20
CA TYR A 31 -1.35 4.54 -6.21
C TYR A 31 -0.76 4.57 -4.80
N PHE A 32 -1.44 5.24 -3.86
CA PHE A 32 -1.07 5.24 -2.45
C PHE A 32 -1.12 3.83 -1.85
N LEU A 33 -2.21 3.08 -2.06
CA LEU A 33 -2.32 1.69 -1.61
C LEU A 33 -1.22 0.80 -2.20
N TYR A 34 -0.91 0.97 -3.48
CA TYR A 34 0.21 0.26 -4.12
C TYR A 34 1.55 0.55 -3.42
N LYS A 35 1.85 1.82 -3.12
CA LYS A 35 3.11 2.17 -2.45
C LYS A 35 3.21 1.60 -1.03
N ILE A 36 2.11 1.51 -0.29
CA ILE A 36 2.09 0.86 1.03
C ILE A 36 2.46 -0.62 0.91
N GLU A 37 1.81 -1.37 0.02
CA GLU A 37 2.12 -2.80 -0.18
C GLU A 37 3.57 -3.03 -0.60
N GLN A 38 4.10 -2.17 -1.47
CA GLN A 38 5.51 -2.26 -1.87
C GLN A 38 6.44 -1.99 -0.68
N GLY A 39 6.10 -1.03 0.18
CA GLY A 39 6.82 -0.79 1.44
C GLY A 39 6.76 -1.97 2.40
N LEU A 40 5.59 -2.62 2.54
CA LEU A 40 5.44 -3.82 3.36
C LEU A 40 6.31 -4.98 2.86
N LYS A 41 6.32 -5.21 1.54
CA LYS A 41 7.19 -6.23 0.92
C LYS A 41 8.67 -5.92 1.11
N GLN A 42 9.07 -4.65 1.04
CA GLN A 42 10.45 -4.23 1.30
C GLN A 42 10.85 -4.50 2.76
N VAL A 43 9.95 -4.25 3.72
CA VAL A 43 10.18 -4.58 5.13
C VAL A 43 10.33 -6.08 5.34
N GLU A 44 9.46 -6.90 4.76
CA GLU A 44 9.57 -8.36 4.81
C GLU A 44 10.88 -8.86 4.18
N ALA A 45 11.35 -8.21 3.13
CA ALA A 45 12.58 -8.54 2.43
C ALA A 45 13.86 -7.96 3.09
N ASN A 46 13.75 -7.23 4.21
CA ASN A 46 14.86 -6.44 4.80
C ASN A 46 15.52 -5.45 3.81
N ASP A 47 14.79 -5.03 2.77
CA ASP A 47 15.28 -4.15 1.70
C ASP A 47 14.60 -2.76 1.79
N VAL A 48 14.57 -2.20 3.01
CA VAL A 48 13.92 -0.91 3.28
C VAL A 48 14.83 0.24 2.84
N ILE A 49 14.70 0.65 1.58
CA ILE A 49 15.41 1.80 1.00
C ILE A 49 14.62 3.08 1.30
N GLY A 50 14.47 3.46 2.57
CA GLY A 50 13.67 4.67 2.88
C GLY A 50 13.54 5.10 4.33
N CYS A 51 13.75 4.20 5.29
CA CYS A 51 14.04 4.60 6.66
C CYS A 51 15.57 4.57 6.76
N ILE A 52 16.21 5.68 7.14
CA ILE A 52 17.68 5.84 7.24
C ILE A 52 18.31 4.51 7.66
N PRO A 53 19.22 3.92 6.86
CA PRO A 53 19.77 2.61 7.17
C PRO A 53 20.70 2.78 8.37
N LEU A 54 20.16 2.65 9.58
CA LEU A 54 20.92 2.09 10.69
C LEU A 54 21.14 0.62 10.32
N LYS A 55 22.07 0.39 9.39
CA LYS A 55 22.92 -0.80 9.40
C LYS A 55 23.53 -0.84 10.79
N ILE A 56 22.84 -1.47 11.73
CA ILE A 56 23.46 -1.92 12.96
C ILE A 56 24.41 -3.02 12.51
N ILE A 57 25.64 -2.60 12.26
CA ILE A 57 26.82 -3.43 12.42
C ILE A 57 26.72 -3.98 13.85
N HIS A 58 26.58 -5.29 14.00
CA HIS A 58 27.27 -6.17 14.95
C HIS A 58 26.98 -7.62 14.55
#